data_AF-W4IPY7-F1
#
_entry.id   AF-W4IPY7-F1
#
_cell.length_a   1.000
_cell.length_b   1.000
_cell.length_c   1.000
_cell.angle_alpha   90.00
_cell.angle_beta   90.00
_cell.angle_gamma   90.00
#
_symmetry.space_group_name_H-M   'P 1'
#
loop_
_entity.id
_entity.type
_entity.pdbx_description
1 polymer ?
#
loop_
_entity_poly.entity_id
_entity_poly.type
_entity_poly.pdbx_seq_one_letter_code
_entity_poly.pdbx_strand_id
1 'polypeptide(L)'
;MKVHYINILLFSLPLNILVIQSAEKAGAAEGASQGAAAGVDEVIKLIKLKFHIEELSIGSLDSIINTNTYTDVTLISRSIHSEYSRLGCASSLLSSGTKKPICTSVHEGIFAQRAGTGVSANDFIKTAVQNIASDANGVAEAKAAKVAAAKTPTLEAKNIAAVEATTTPYYTPIIASIIAIEVIVLIM
;
A
#
# COMPACT_ATOMS: atom_id res chain seq x y z
N MET A 1 36.08 -34.53 15.26
CA MET A 1 35.71 -33.90 13.97
C MET A 1 34.21 -33.71 13.76
N LYS A 2 33.33 -34.71 13.95
CA LYS A 2 31.88 -34.56 13.71
C LYS A 2 31.15 -33.44 14.51
N VAL A 3 31.59 -33.15 15.74
CA VAL A 3 30.91 -32.20 16.64
C VAL A 3 31.00 -30.74 16.15
N HIS A 4 32.13 -30.32 15.57
CA HIS A 4 32.30 -28.95 15.06
C HIS A 4 31.48 -28.69 13.78
N TYR A 5 31.36 -29.70 12.91
CA TYR A 5 30.53 -29.61 11.69
C TYR A 5 29.04 -29.55 12.03
N ILE A 6 28.61 -30.34 13.02
CA ILE A 6 27.25 -30.30 13.57
C ILE A 6 26.94 -28.92 14.14
N ASN A 7 27.85 -28.30 14.90
CA ASN A 7 27.62 -26.97 15.48
C ASN A 7 27.49 -25.86 14.41
N ILE A 8 28.30 -25.86 13.34
CA ILE A 8 28.21 -24.87 12.26
C ILE A 8 26.89 -25.03 11.46
N LEU A 9 26.48 -26.27 11.19
CA LEU A 9 25.19 -26.55 10.56
C LEU A 9 23.99 -26.20 11.45
N LEU A 10 24.13 -26.36 12.77
CA LEU A 10 23.09 -25.98 13.75
C LEU A 10 22.91 -24.47 13.87
N PHE A 11 23.93 -23.65 13.59
CA PHE A 11 23.84 -22.19 13.63
C PHE A 11 23.38 -21.54 12.31
N SER A 12 23.62 -22.18 11.17
CA SER A 12 23.23 -21.65 9.84
C SER A 12 21.73 -21.76 9.55
N LEU A 13 21.09 -22.84 9.98
CA LEU A 13 19.63 -23.05 9.85
C LEU A 13 18.78 -21.96 10.53
N PRO A 14 18.97 -21.62 11.82
CA PRO A 14 18.18 -20.57 12.47
C PRO A 14 18.47 -19.18 11.89
N LEU A 15 19.70 -18.94 11.41
CA LEU A 15 20.08 -17.65 10.84
C LEU A 15 19.39 -17.39 9.49
N ASN A 16 19.28 -18.41 8.63
CA ASN A 16 18.54 -18.30 7.37
C ASN A 16 17.05 -18.01 7.60
N ILE A 17 16.44 -18.62 8.61
CA ILE A 17 15.03 -18.37 8.97
C ILE A 17 14.84 -16.91 9.41
N LEU A 18 15.74 -16.38 10.22
CA LEU A 18 15.72 -14.98 10.66
C LEU A 18 15.87 -14.00 9.49
N VAL A 19 16.74 -14.32 8.52
CA VAL A 19 16.95 -13.53 7.31
C VAL A 19 15.69 -13.47 6.44
N ILE A 20 15.04 -14.60 6.22
CA ILE A 20 13.79 -14.69 5.44
C ILE A 20 12.68 -13.88 6.12
N GLN A 21 12.46 -14.08 7.42
CA GLN A 21 11.45 -13.32 8.16
C GLN A 21 11.71 -11.79 8.14
N SER A 22 12.97 -11.39 8.21
CA SER A 22 13.34 -9.97 8.12
C SER A 22 13.06 -9.40 6.73
N ALA A 23 13.40 -10.14 5.67
CA ALA A 23 13.15 -9.75 4.29
C ALA A 23 11.64 -9.65 3.98
N GLU A 24 10.84 -10.59 4.47
CA GLU A 24 9.38 -10.57 4.35
C GLU A 24 8.76 -9.35 5.04
N LYS A 25 9.19 -9.06 6.28
CA LYS A 25 8.68 -7.90 7.03
C LYS A 25 9.03 -6.58 6.35
N ALA A 26 10.26 -6.46 5.84
CA ALA A 26 10.68 -5.28 5.10
C ALA A 26 9.96 -5.15 3.74
N GLY A 27 9.78 -6.25 3.02
CA GLY A 27 9.01 -6.29 1.78
C GLY A 27 7.54 -5.90 2.00
N ALA A 28 6.92 -6.40 3.08
CA ALA A 28 5.56 -6.04 3.45
C ALA A 28 5.43 -4.57 3.85
N ALA A 29 6.39 -4.00 4.59
CA ALA A 29 6.38 -2.58 4.95
C ALA A 29 6.49 -1.66 3.73
N GLU A 30 7.40 -1.98 2.81
CA GLU A 30 7.54 -1.26 1.53
C GLU A 30 6.30 -1.44 0.65
N GLY A 31 5.72 -2.64 0.66
CA GLY A 31 4.45 -2.93 -0.01
C GLY A 31 3.32 -2.06 0.54
N ALA A 32 3.17 -1.98 1.85
CA ALA A 32 2.15 -1.19 2.50
C ALA A 32 2.29 0.31 2.19
N SER A 33 3.51 0.85 2.19
CA SER A 33 3.74 2.27 1.87
C SER A 33 3.37 2.60 0.42
N GLN A 34 3.83 1.78 -0.54
CA GLN A 34 3.52 1.99 -1.96
C GLN A 34 2.06 1.67 -2.29
N GLY A 35 1.46 0.70 -1.59
CA GLY A 35 0.04 0.37 -1.70
C GLY A 35 -0.83 1.54 -1.24
N ALA A 36 -0.55 2.10 -0.06
CA ALA A 36 -1.29 3.25 0.46
C ALA A 36 -1.14 4.47 -0.47
N ALA A 37 0.05 4.73 -1.02
CA ALA A 37 0.26 5.79 -2.00
C ALA A 37 -0.59 5.58 -3.27
N ALA A 38 -0.62 4.35 -3.81
CA ALA A 38 -1.46 4.03 -4.96
C ALA A 38 -2.97 4.14 -4.65
N GLY A 39 -3.38 3.78 -3.43
CA GLY A 39 -4.76 3.97 -2.97
C GLY A 39 -5.16 5.45 -2.94
N VAL A 40 -4.30 6.31 -2.42
CA VAL A 40 -4.50 7.78 -2.43
C VAL A 40 -4.68 8.30 -3.86
N ASP A 41 -3.76 7.95 -4.75
CA ASP A 41 -3.80 8.37 -6.16
C ASP A 41 -5.11 7.93 -6.83
N GLU A 42 -5.56 6.70 -6.57
CA GLU A 42 -6.80 6.17 -7.14
C GLU A 42 -8.03 6.88 -6.56
N VAL A 43 -8.10 7.14 -5.25
CA VAL A 43 -9.22 7.91 -4.66
C VAL A 43 -9.32 9.29 -5.30
N ILE A 44 -8.20 10.01 -5.42
CA ILE A 44 -8.18 11.36 -6.01
C ILE A 44 -8.64 11.33 -7.47
N LYS A 45 -8.13 10.38 -8.24
CA LYS A 45 -8.52 10.16 -9.64
C LYS A 45 -10.01 9.83 -9.78
N LEU A 46 -10.55 8.94 -8.95
CA LEU A 46 -11.95 8.55 -9.00
C LEU A 46 -12.87 9.68 -8.54
N ILE A 47 -12.49 10.49 -7.55
CA ILE A 47 -13.24 11.69 -7.16
C ILE A 47 -13.29 12.69 -8.31
N LYS A 48 -12.13 12.97 -8.94
CA LYS A 48 -12.04 13.83 -10.13
C LYS A 48 -12.95 13.32 -11.25
N LEU A 49 -12.97 12.01 -11.49
CA LEU A 49 -13.78 11.41 -12.55
C LEU A 49 -15.28 11.42 -12.23
N LYS A 50 -15.66 11.07 -11.00
CA LYS A 50 -17.06 10.88 -10.60
C LYS A 50 -17.77 12.19 -10.32
N PHE A 51 -17.07 13.12 -9.67
CA PHE A 51 -17.64 14.40 -9.24
C PHE A 51 -17.18 15.58 -10.08
N HIS A 52 -16.21 15.39 -10.99
CA HIS A 52 -15.66 16.47 -11.82
C HIS A 52 -15.14 17.64 -10.97
N ILE A 53 -14.48 17.30 -9.86
CA ILE A 53 -13.88 18.24 -8.90
C ILE A 53 -12.37 18.23 -9.12
N GLU A 54 -11.80 19.34 -9.58
CA GLU A 54 -10.34 19.47 -9.70
C GLU A 54 -9.69 19.78 -8.35
N GLU A 55 -10.32 20.65 -7.55
CA GLU A 55 -9.89 21.08 -6.22
C GLU A 55 -11.09 21.29 -5.27
N LEU A 56 -10.87 21.14 -3.96
CA LEU A 56 -11.85 21.47 -2.93
C LEU A 56 -11.56 22.89 -2.40
N SER A 57 -12.54 23.61 -1.85
CA SER A 57 -12.33 24.98 -1.35
C SER A 57 -11.57 25.06 -0.04
N ILE A 58 -11.49 23.94 0.68
CA ILE A 58 -10.68 23.81 1.89
C ILE A 58 -9.22 23.43 1.59
N GLY A 59 -8.85 23.26 0.32
CA GLY A 59 -7.49 22.93 -0.12
C GLY A 59 -7.47 21.92 -1.26
N SER A 60 -6.26 21.55 -1.70
CA SER A 60 -6.12 20.48 -2.69
C SER A 60 -6.64 19.15 -2.13
N LEU A 61 -7.13 18.29 -3.03
CA LEU A 61 -7.51 16.92 -2.67
C LEU A 61 -6.36 16.18 -1.98
N ASP A 62 -5.12 16.46 -2.39
CA ASP A 62 -3.89 15.90 -1.82
C ASP A 62 -3.67 16.27 -0.33
N SER A 63 -4.17 17.43 0.12
CA SER A 63 -4.05 17.84 1.51
C SER A 63 -5.00 17.07 2.44
N ILE A 64 -6.11 16.56 1.89
CA ILE A 64 -7.20 15.95 2.66
C ILE A 64 -7.09 14.43 2.57
N ILE A 65 -6.76 13.93 1.38
CA ILE A 65 -6.66 12.52 1.04
C ILE A 65 -5.18 12.17 1.06
N ASN A 66 -4.76 11.52 2.14
CA ASN A 66 -3.42 11.01 2.31
C ASN A 66 -3.46 9.54 2.71
N THR A 67 -2.29 8.93 2.89
CA THR A 67 -2.15 7.50 3.18
C THR A 67 -2.91 7.03 4.42
N ASN A 68 -3.26 7.93 5.35
CA ASN A 68 -4.01 7.61 6.56
C ASN A 68 -5.52 7.88 6.44
N THR A 69 -5.93 8.75 5.52
CA THR A 69 -7.32 9.27 5.44
C THR A 69 -8.07 8.86 4.18
N TYR A 70 -7.39 8.26 3.18
CA TYR A 70 -8.02 7.90 1.91
C TYR A 70 -9.15 6.86 2.03
N THR A 71 -9.19 6.11 3.13
CA THR A 71 -10.28 5.18 3.47
C THR A 71 -11.33 5.78 4.40
N ASP A 72 -11.14 7.01 4.89
CA ASP A 72 -12.11 7.71 5.74
C ASP A 72 -13.23 8.30 4.88
N VAL A 73 -14.23 7.45 4.63
CA VAL A 73 -15.46 7.79 3.93
C VAL A 73 -16.14 9.02 4.53
N THR A 74 -16.15 9.16 5.85
CA THR A 74 -16.90 10.24 6.50
C THR A 74 -16.22 11.58 6.28
N LEU A 75 -14.89 11.62 6.38
CA LEU A 75 -14.09 12.80 6.10
C LEU A 75 -14.22 13.23 4.64
N ILE A 76 -14.03 12.29 3.70
CA ILE A 76 -14.07 12.59 2.26
C ILE A 76 -15.48 13.01 1.83
N SER A 77 -16.52 12.28 2.24
CA SER A 77 -17.91 12.62 1.87
C SER A 77 -18.35 13.96 2.43
N ARG A 78 -17.96 14.32 3.66
CA ARG A 78 -18.26 15.63 4.24
C ARG A 78 -17.58 16.76 3.47
N SER A 79 -16.32 16.57 3.08
CA SER A 79 -15.58 17.56 2.29
C SER A 79 -16.25 17.79 0.93
N ILE A 80 -16.62 16.72 0.23
CA ILE A 80 -17.33 16.81 -1.07
C ILE A 80 -18.72 17.44 -0.90
N HIS A 81 -19.47 17.06 0.14
CA HIS A 81 -20.80 17.63 0.40
C HIS A 81 -20.74 19.12 0.79
N SER A 82 -19.70 19.53 1.51
CA SER A 82 -19.42 20.95 1.80
C SER A 82 -19.20 21.73 0.51
N GLU A 83 -18.39 21.21 -0.42
CA GLU A 83 -18.22 21.83 -1.74
C GLU A 83 -19.51 21.89 -2.54
N TYR A 84 -20.25 20.78 -2.60
CA TYR A 84 -21.55 20.74 -3.25
C TYR A 84 -22.51 21.81 -2.71
N SER A 85 -22.55 21.97 -1.39
CA SER A 85 -23.41 22.96 -0.73
C SER A 85 -22.93 24.40 -0.98
N ARG A 86 -21.62 24.64 -0.87
CA ARG A 86 -20.98 25.94 -1.12
C ARG A 86 -21.22 26.43 -2.55
N LEU A 87 -21.19 25.52 -3.51
CA LEU A 87 -21.43 25.82 -4.91
C LEU A 87 -22.91 26.08 -5.25
N GLY A 88 -23.80 26.04 -4.24
CA GLY A 88 -25.20 26.38 -4.40
C GLY A 88 -26.02 25.32 -5.11
N CYS A 89 -25.51 24.09 -5.24
CA CYS A 89 -26.16 23.01 -6.00
C CYS A 89 -27.56 22.63 -5.46
N ALA A 90 -27.87 22.99 -4.21
CA ALA A 90 -29.16 22.73 -3.57
C ALA A 90 -30.27 23.72 -3.94
N SER A 91 -29.94 24.89 -4.53
CA SER A 91 -30.92 25.94 -4.80
C SER A 91 -31.40 25.89 -6.25
N SER A 92 -32.65 25.47 -6.47
CA SER A 92 -33.32 25.44 -7.79
C SER A 92 -33.58 26.83 -8.40
N LEU A 93 -33.24 27.92 -7.70
CA LEU A 93 -33.48 29.31 -8.13
C LEU A 93 -32.34 29.89 -8.98
N LEU A 94 -31.20 29.19 -9.11
CA LEU A 94 -30.11 29.60 -9.99
C LEU A 94 -30.31 29.06 -11.42
N SER A 95 -31.13 29.82 -12.14
CA SER A 95 -31.05 30.17 -13.56
C SER A 95 -29.88 29.57 -14.36
N SER A 96 -30.21 28.82 -15.41
CA SER A 96 -29.64 28.71 -16.78
C SER A 96 -28.21 29.20 -17.14
N GLY A 97 -27.26 29.35 -16.21
CA GLY A 97 -25.91 29.84 -16.50
C GLY A 97 -24.85 29.05 -15.76
N THR A 98 -24.34 27.99 -16.39
CA THR A 98 -23.26 27.09 -15.92
C THR A 98 -23.62 26.21 -14.71
N LYS A 99 -24.31 25.09 -14.97
CA LYS A 99 -24.38 24.00 -13.99
C LYS A 99 -22.95 23.52 -13.73
N LYS A 100 -22.43 23.77 -12.53
CA LYS A 100 -21.09 23.32 -12.15
C LYS A 100 -21.03 21.79 -12.27
N PRO A 101 -19.92 21.20 -12.74
CA PRO A 101 -19.85 19.77 -13.03
C PRO A 101 -20.27 18.87 -11.87
N ILE A 102 -19.86 19.18 -10.63
CA ILE A 102 -20.28 18.48 -9.40
C ILE A 102 -21.79 18.56 -9.13
N CYS A 103 -22.44 19.68 -9.40
CA CYS A 103 -23.90 19.79 -9.23
C CYS A 103 -24.61 18.86 -10.19
N THR A 104 -24.14 18.81 -11.45
CA THR A 104 -24.69 17.95 -12.49
C THR A 104 -24.50 16.47 -12.15
N SER A 105 -23.29 16.06 -11.77
CA SER A 105 -23.00 14.64 -11.51
C SER A 105 -23.74 14.11 -10.27
N VAL A 106 -23.86 14.91 -9.21
CA VAL A 106 -24.65 14.55 -8.02
C VAL A 106 -26.14 14.49 -8.37
N HIS A 107 -26.66 15.43 -9.14
CA HIS A 107 -28.05 15.41 -9.57
C HIS A 107 -28.35 14.20 -10.46
N GLU A 108 -27.53 13.91 -11.46
CA GLU A 108 -27.66 12.72 -12.30
C GLU A 108 -27.60 11.44 -11.47
N GLY A 109 -26.69 11.36 -10.49
CA GLY A 109 -26.56 10.23 -9.57
C GLY A 109 -27.81 9.97 -8.72
N ILE A 110 -28.38 11.03 -8.14
CA ILE A 110 -29.65 10.95 -7.38
C ILE A 110 -30.79 10.47 -8.29
N PHE A 111 -30.83 10.94 -9.55
CA PHE A 111 -31.89 10.61 -10.49
C PHE A 111 -31.74 9.19 -11.07
N ALA A 112 -30.53 8.69 -11.27
CA ALA A 112 -30.26 7.34 -11.73
C ALA A 112 -30.70 6.27 -10.71
N GLN A 113 -30.74 6.61 -9.42
CA GLN A 113 -31.27 5.74 -8.35
C GLN A 113 -32.81 5.78 -8.19
N ARG A 114 -33.55 6.50 -9.06
CA ARG A 114 -35.03 6.56 -9.07
C ARG A 114 -35.72 5.30 -9.59
N ALA A 115 -35.37 4.13 -9.03
CA ALA A 115 -36.16 2.92 -9.10
C ALA A 115 -36.81 2.57 -7.74
N GLY A 116 -37.06 3.56 -6.86
CA GLY A 116 -37.87 3.30 -5.65
C GLY A 116 -37.94 4.45 -4.63
N THR A 117 -36.83 5.09 -4.29
CA THR A 117 -36.77 6.17 -3.29
C THR A 117 -35.63 7.12 -3.65
N GLY A 118 -35.94 8.41 -3.84
CA GLY A 118 -34.88 9.40 -4.09
C GLY A 118 -33.96 9.49 -2.87
N VAL A 119 -32.67 9.25 -3.06
CA VAL A 119 -31.67 9.44 -2.00
C VAL A 119 -31.31 10.92 -1.87
N SER A 120 -30.95 11.36 -0.67
CA SER A 120 -30.45 12.73 -0.50
C SER A 120 -29.10 12.89 -1.22
N ALA A 121 -28.73 14.13 -1.57
CA ALA A 121 -27.40 14.40 -2.14
C ALA A 121 -26.27 13.90 -1.22
N ASN A 122 -26.46 14.02 0.09
CA ASN A 122 -25.52 13.55 1.09
C ASN A 122 -25.39 12.01 1.05
N ASP A 123 -26.50 11.27 0.95
CA ASP A 123 -26.47 9.81 0.89
C ASP A 123 -25.81 9.33 -0.40
N PHE A 124 -26.13 9.96 -1.55
CA PHE A 124 -25.48 9.65 -2.81
C PHE A 124 -23.96 9.88 -2.74
N ILE A 125 -23.52 11.04 -2.25
CA ILE A 125 -22.10 11.36 -2.09
C ILE A 125 -21.42 10.34 -1.17
N LYS A 126 -22.04 10.01 -0.04
CA LYS A 126 -21.51 9.01 0.90
C LYS A 126 -21.35 7.65 0.23
N THR A 127 -22.36 7.13 -0.46
CA THR A 127 -22.29 5.83 -1.15
C THR A 127 -21.26 5.85 -2.28
N ALA A 128 -21.20 6.93 -3.07
CA ALA A 128 -20.18 7.07 -4.10
C ALA A 128 -18.77 7.06 -3.52
N VAL A 129 -18.53 7.77 -2.43
CA VAL A 129 -17.24 7.75 -1.72
C VAL A 129 -16.93 6.38 -1.12
N GLN A 130 -17.92 5.66 -0.59
CA GLN A 130 -17.74 4.28 -0.10
C GLN A 130 -17.22 3.36 -1.21
N ASN A 131 -17.84 3.42 -2.39
CA ASN A 131 -17.42 2.61 -3.53
C ASN A 131 -16.01 3.00 -3.99
N ILE A 132 -15.72 4.30 -4.08
CA ILE A 132 -14.40 4.81 -4.44
C ILE A 132 -13.33 4.32 -3.45
N ALA A 133 -13.60 4.40 -2.15
CA ALA A 133 -12.67 3.93 -1.11
C ALA A 133 -12.47 2.41 -1.20
N SER A 134 -13.52 1.65 -1.51
CA SER A 134 -13.44 0.20 -1.72
C SER A 134 -12.58 -0.15 -2.94
N ASP A 135 -12.82 0.49 -4.08
CA ASP A 135 -12.06 0.28 -5.32
C ASP A 135 -10.58 0.65 -5.12
N ALA A 136 -10.33 1.79 -4.48
CA ALA A 136 -8.97 2.23 -4.17
C ALA A 136 -8.27 1.31 -3.16
N ASN A 137 -8.98 0.75 -2.19
CA ASN A 137 -8.43 -0.25 -1.28
C ASN A 137 -8.02 -1.53 -2.04
N GLY A 138 -8.81 -1.96 -3.01
CA GLY A 138 -8.43 -3.07 -3.89
C GLY A 138 -7.15 -2.78 -4.69
N VAL A 139 -7.00 -1.56 -5.22
CA VAL A 139 -5.76 -1.13 -5.90
C VAL A 139 -4.57 -1.07 -4.93
N ALA A 140 -4.79 -0.55 -3.72
CA ALA A 140 -3.77 -0.47 -2.68
C ALA A 140 -3.24 -1.85 -2.28
N GLU A 141 -4.15 -2.80 -2.01
CA GLU A 141 -3.81 -4.18 -1.66
C GLU A 141 -3.07 -4.89 -2.80
N ALA A 142 -3.55 -4.75 -4.04
CA ALA A 142 -2.92 -5.35 -5.20
C ALA A 142 -1.49 -4.80 -5.42
N LYS A 143 -1.31 -3.49 -5.27
CA LYS A 143 0.01 -2.85 -5.37
C LYS A 143 0.92 -3.27 -4.22
N ALA A 144 0.40 -3.33 -3.00
CA ALA A 144 1.16 -3.78 -1.83
C ALA A 144 1.67 -5.21 -2.01
N ALA A 145 0.80 -6.13 -2.44
CA ALA A 145 1.17 -7.51 -2.72
C ALA A 145 2.24 -7.60 -3.82
N LYS A 146 2.07 -6.84 -4.92
CA LYS A 146 3.04 -6.82 -6.03
C LYS A 146 4.41 -6.31 -5.59
N VAL A 147 4.46 -5.24 -4.80
CA VAL A 147 5.71 -4.64 -4.31
C VAL A 147 6.37 -5.56 -3.30
N ALA A 148 5.61 -6.13 -2.36
CA ALA A 148 6.13 -7.11 -1.41
C ALA A 148 6.74 -8.31 -2.14
N ALA A 149 6.01 -8.91 -3.08
CA ALA A 149 6.50 -10.04 -3.88
C ALA A 149 7.76 -9.71 -4.69
N ALA A 150 7.90 -8.47 -5.19
CA ALA A 150 9.09 -8.05 -5.91
C ALA A 150 10.30 -7.75 -4.99
N LYS A 151 10.06 -7.22 -3.78
CA LYS A 151 11.11 -6.76 -2.87
C LYS A 151 11.63 -7.88 -1.97
N THR A 152 10.79 -8.79 -1.50
CA THR A 152 11.19 -9.92 -0.65
C THR A 152 12.38 -10.72 -1.20
N PRO A 153 12.37 -11.24 -2.45
CA PRO A 153 13.49 -12.02 -2.97
C PRO A 153 14.78 -11.20 -3.11
N THR A 154 14.65 -9.90 -3.45
CA THR A 154 15.82 -9.01 -3.54
C THR A 154 16.44 -8.72 -2.17
N LEU A 155 15.62 -8.61 -1.13
CA LEU A 155 16.07 -8.39 0.24
C LEU A 155 16.63 -9.67 0.84
N GLU A 156 16.01 -10.82 0.58
CA GLU A 156 16.50 -12.13 1.01
C GLU A 156 17.89 -12.41 0.45
N ALA A 157 18.08 -12.29 -0.87
CA ALA A 157 19.37 -12.49 -1.51
C ALA A 157 20.46 -11.55 -0.95
N LYS A 158 20.11 -10.27 -0.73
CA LYS A 158 21.04 -9.28 -0.17
C LYS A 158 21.43 -9.61 1.27
N ASN A 159 20.46 -10.02 2.09
CA ASN A 159 20.69 -10.36 3.49
C ASN A 159 21.51 -11.66 3.62
N ILE A 160 21.24 -12.68 2.79
CA ILE A 160 22.05 -13.91 2.72
C ILE A 160 23.49 -13.56 2.33
N ALA A 161 23.71 -12.79 1.27
CA ALA A 161 25.05 -12.40 0.84
C ALA A 161 25.81 -11.60 1.92
N ALA A 162 25.12 -10.72 2.65
CA ALA A 162 25.72 -9.97 3.75
C ALA A 162 26.12 -10.88 4.93
N VAL A 163 25.26 -11.86 5.26
CA VAL A 163 25.55 -12.87 6.28
C VAL A 163 26.73 -13.74 5.86
N GLU A 164 26.75 -14.25 4.63
CA GLU A 164 27.87 -15.04 4.09
C GLU A 164 29.17 -14.23 4.16
N ALA A 165 29.19 -12.99 3.66
CA ALA A 165 30.38 -12.15 3.68
C ALA A 165 30.92 -11.91 5.10
N THR A 166 30.04 -11.71 6.09
CA THR A 166 30.44 -11.46 7.48
C THR A 166 30.91 -12.72 8.18
N THR A 167 30.34 -13.87 7.82
CA THR A 167 30.58 -15.12 8.56
C THR A 167 31.68 -15.99 7.92
N THR A 168 31.91 -15.90 6.61
CA THR A 168 33.01 -16.57 5.87
C THR A 168 34.38 -16.46 6.55
N PRO A 169 34.86 -15.27 6.97
CA PRO A 169 36.18 -15.15 7.60
C PRO A 169 36.33 -15.93 8.91
N TYR A 170 35.23 -16.32 9.57
CA TYR A 170 35.29 -17.05 10.84
C TYR A 170 35.43 -18.56 10.67
N TYR A 171 34.86 -19.16 9.63
CA TYR A 171 34.89 -20.62 9.44
C TYR A 171 35.82 -21.11 8.31
N THR A 172 36.23 -20.26 7.36
CA THR A 172 37.29 -20.62 6.40
C THR A 172 38.60 -21.04 7.09
N PRO A 173 39.10 -20.34 8.13
CA PRO A 173 40.32 -20.75 8.84
C PRO A 173 40.14 -22.09 9.57
N ILE A 174 38.97 -22.30 10.16
CA ILE A 174 38.63 -23.53 10.91
C ILE A 174 38.67 -24.75 9.97
N ILE A 175 38.08 -24.64 8.77
CA ILE A 175 38.10 -25.72 7.77
C ILE A 175 39.53 -25.99 7.29
N ALA A 176 40.31 -24.94 7.00
CA ALA A 176 41.69 -25.09 6.57
C ALA A 176 42.57 -25.82 7.62
N SER A 177 42.41 -25.48 8.90
CA SER A 177 43.11 -26.18 9.99
C SER A 177 42.72 -27.66 10.11
N ILE A 178 41.45 -28.01 9.87
CA ILE A 178 40.96 -29.39 9.91
C ILE A 178 41.56 -30.22 8.76
N ILE A 179 41.53 -29.70 7.54
CA ILE A 179 42.11 -30.37 6.35
C ILE A 179 43.62 -30.61 6.57
N ALA A 180 44.33 -29.63 7.11
CA ALA A 180 45.75 -29.78 7.44
C ALA A 180 46.00 -30.96 8.41
N ILE A 181 45.15 -31.12 9.44
CA ILE A 181 45.24 -32.24 10.38
C ILE A 181 44.94 -33.58 9.70
N GLU A 182 43.90 -33.67 8.86
CA GLU A 182 43.59 -34.93 8.14
C GLU A 182 44.72 -35.37 7.21
N VAL A 183 45.35 -34.44 6.49
CA VAL A 183 46.48 -34.73 5.60
C VAL A 183 47.67 -35.28 6.40
N ILE A 184 47.97 -34.71 7.57
CA ILE A 184 49.04 -35.20 8.45
C ILE A 184 48.77 -36.65 8.90
N VAL A 185 47.53 -36.95 9.31
CA VAL A 185 47.15 -38.29 9.77
C VAL A 185 47.18 -39.32 8.63
N LEU A 186 46.92 -38.93 7.38
CA LEU A 186 46.89 -39.83 6.23
C LEU A 186 48.28 -40.23 5.74
N ILE A 187 49.29 -39.40 6.02
CA ILE A 187 50.68 -39.62 5.62
C ILE A 187 51.45 -40.44 6.67
N MET A 188 51.00 -40.43 7.93
CA MET A 188 51.56 -41.22 9.03
C MET A 188 50.98 -42.62 9.08
#